data_AF-D4XID4-F1
#
_entry.id   AF-D4XID4-F1
#
_cell.length_a   1.000
_cell.length_b   1.000
_cell.length_c   1.000
_cell.angle_alpha   90.00
_cell.angle_beta   90.00
_cell.angle_gamma   90.00
#
_symmetry.space_group_name_H-M   'P 1'
#
loop_
_entity.id
_entity.type
_entity.pdbx_description
1 polymer ?
#
loop_
_entity_poly.entity_id
_entity_poly.type
_entity_poly.pdbx_seq_one_letter_code
_entity_poly.pdbx_strand_id
1 'polypeptide(L)' 'MSQLDWMSGDTAPDRQGYYETRLDTGDTAISLYSVLGWMPVKTPGNMVGWRPLPPAAERQEAERHIQELRAAQAHIPMDY' A
#
# COMPACT_ATOMS: atom_id res chain seq x y z
N MET A 1 -19.87 11.72 3.60
CA MET A 1 -19.00 10.73 2.95
C MET A 1 -17.87 11.52 2.29
N SER A 2 -16.67 11.54 2.86
CA SER A 2 -15.53 12.22 2.23
C SER A 2 -15.05 11.36 1.07
N GLN A 3 -15.49 11.72 -0.12
CA GLN A 3 -15.05 11.13 -1.37
C GLN A 3 -13.62 11.60 -1.58
N LEU A 4 -12.65 10.84 -1.07
CA LEU A 4 -11.23 11.08 -1.34
C LEU A 4 -11.04 10.95 -2.86
N ASP A 5 -10.79 12.08 -3.51
CA ASP A 5 -10.59 12.17 -4.94
C ASP A 5 -9.37 11.33 -5.36
N TRP A 6 -9.54 10.63 -6.48
CA TRP A 6 -8.45 9.91 -7.11
C TRP A 6 -7.49 10.90 -7.77
N MET A 7 -6.23 10.84 -7.37
CA MET A 7 -5.11 11.55 -7.96
C MET A 7 -4.52 10.72 -9.10
N SER A 8 -3.92 11.38 -10.09
CA SER A 8 -3.25 10.71 -11.22
C SER A 8 -2.05 9.88 -10.76
N GLY A 9 -1.81 8.74 -11.42
CA GLY A 9 -0.65 7.89 -11.17
C GLY A 9 0.69 8.58 -11.41
N ASP A 10 0.72 9.59 -12.28
CA ASP A 10 1.89 10.44 -12.55
C ASP A 10 2.22 11.41 -11.42
N THR A 11 1.28 11.71 -10.53
CA THR A 11 1.50 12.60 -9.39
C THR A 11 2.05 11.80 -8.22
N ALA A 12 3.10 12.28 -7.56
CA ALA A 12 3.62 11.64 -6.36
C ALA A 12 2.91 12.18 -5.09
N PRO A 13 2.61 11.34 -4.08
CA PRO A 13 2.08 11.82 -2.81
C PRO A 13 3.07 12.71 -2.06
N ASP A 14 2.57 13.75 -1.37
CA ASP A 14 3.41 14.64 -0.55
C ASP A 14 3.98 13.97 0.71
N ARG A 15 3.34 12.91 1.20
CA ARG A 15 3.72 12.21 2.43
C ARG A 15 3.90 10.70 2.20
N GLN A 16 4.79 10.10 2.97
CA GLN A 16 4.93 8.64 3.00
C GLN A 16 3.75 8.01 3.76
N GLY A 17 3.33 6.83 3.32
CA GLY A 17 2.20 6.12 3.92
C GLY A 17 1.55 5.12 2.97
N TYR A 18 0.47 4.49 3.44
CA TYR A 18 -0.32 3.58 2.61
C TYR A 18 -1.36 4.35 1.82
N TYR A 19 -1.47 4.02 0.54
CA TYR A 19 -2.42 4.61 -0.38
C TYR A 19 -3.15 3.51 -1.12
N GLU A 20 -4.39 3.78 -1.50
CA GLU A 20 -5.09 2.93 -2.43
C GLU A 20 -4.69 3.34 -3.84
N THR A 21 -4.10 2.42 -4.57
CA THR A 21 -3.68 2.58 -5.96
C THR A 21 -4.66 1.84 -6.87
N ARG A 22 -5.03 2.47 -7.98
CA ARG A 22 -5.84 1.88 -9.03
C ARG A 22 -4.94 1.50 -10.18
N LEU A 23 -5.08 0.27 -10.66
CA LEU A 23 -4.36 -0.27 -11.79
C LEU A 23 -5.18 -0.13 -13.07
N ASP A 24 -4.51 -0.11 -14.22
CA ASP A 24 -5.15 -0.07 -15.54
C ASP A 24 -6.05 -1.29 -15.79
N THR A 25 -5.77 -2.41 -15.11
CA THR A 25 -6.59 -3.63 -15.11
C THR A 25 -7.98 -3.43 -14.52
N GLY A 26 -8.23 -2.31 -13.83
CA GLY A 26 -9.46 -2.03 -13.11
C GLY A 26 -9.42 -2.45 -11.64
N ASP A 27 -8.35 -3.16 -11.22
CA ASP A 27 -8.13 -3.55 -9.84
C ASP A 27 -7.65 -2.38 -8.97
N THR A 28 -7.96 -2.45 -7.68
CA THR A 28 -7.36 -1.60 -6.67
C THR A 28 -6.45 -2.41 -5.77
N ALA A 29 -5.29 -1.85 -5.44
CA ALA A 29 -4.30 -2.45 -4.57
C ALA A 29 -3.83 -1.41 -3.54
N ILE A 30 -3.53 -1.86 -2.32
CA ILE A 30 -2.92 -0.99 -1.32
C ILE A 30 -1.41 -1.02 -1.53
N SER A 31 -0.85 0.15 -1.85
CA SER A 31 0.57 0.33 -2.07
C SER A 31 1.15 1.30 -1.04
N LEU A 32 2.36 0.99 -0.57
CA LEU A 32 3.12 1.86 0.32
C LEU A 32 3.92 2.85 -0.54
N TYR A 33 3.73 4.15 -0.31
CA TYR A 33 4.61 5.17 -0.85
C TYR A 33 5.67 5.52 0.20
N SER A 34 6.94 5.26 -0.13
CA SER A 34 8.10 5.54 0.72
C SER A 34 9.14 6.38 -0.03
N VAL A 35 10.28 6.67 0.60
CA VAL A 35 11.43 7.36 -0.03
C VAL A 35 11.97 6.61 -1.26
N LEU A 36 11.75 5.30 -1.31
CA LEU A 36 12.14 4.44 -2.45
C LEU A 36 11.09 4.46 -3.57
N GLY A 37 10.01 5.24 -3.42
CA GLY A 37 8.87 5.27 -4.32
C GLY A 37 7.75 4.30 -3.92
N TRP A 38 6.98 3.88 -4.91
CA TRP A 38 5.83 2.99 -4.74
C TRP A 38 6.26 1.53 -4.53
N MET A 39 5.69 0.90 -3.50
CA MET A 39 5.91 -0.50 -3.14
C MET A 39 4.56 -1.26 -3.05
N PRO A 40 4.48 -2.50 -3.54
CA PRO A 40 5.55 -3.29 -4.15
C PRO A 40 5.93 -2.79 -5.55
N VAL A 41 7.23 -2.82 -5.87
CA VAL A 41 7.76 -2.38 -7.18
C VAL A 41 7.23 -3.25 -8.35
N LYS A 42 6.78 -4.47 -8.04
CA LYS A 42 6.17 -5.41 -8.99
C LYS A 42 4.66 -5.54 -8.73
N THR A 43 3.91 -4.51 -9.08
CA THR A 43 2.44 -4.58 -9.19
C THR A 43 2.09 -5.20 -10.55
N PRO A 44 1.06 -6.07 -10.65
CA PRO A 44 0.70 -6.77 -11.88
C PRO A 44 0.09 -5.88 -12.98
N GLY A 45 -0.01 -4.57 -12.77
CA GLY A 45 -0.53 -3.60 -13.72
C GLY A 45 0.12 -2.23 -13.55
N ASN A 46 -0.14 -1.34 -14.50
CA ASN A 46 0.31 0.04 -14.42
C ASN A 46 -0.61 0.82 -13.49
N MET A 47 -0.02 1.57 -12.55
CA MET A 47 -0.79 2.45 -11.68
C MET A 47 -1.31 3.63 -12.49
N VAL A 48 -2.63 3.75 -12.58
CA VAL A 48 -3.32 4.86 -13.29
C VAL A 48 -3.75 5.97 -12.34
N GLY A 49 -3.88 5.66 -11.04
CA GLY A 49 -4.25 6.63 -10.03
C GLY A 49 -4.02 6.13 -8.62
N TRP A 50 -4.05 7.05 -7.67
CA TRP A 50 -3.95 6.75 -6.25
C TRP A 50 -4.83 7.69 -5.45
N ARG A 51 -5.20 7.29 -4.23
CA ARG A 51 -5.84 8.18 -3.27
C ARG A 51 -5.40 7.85 -1.85
N PRO A 52 -5.47 8.82 -0.93
CA PRO A 52 -5.22 8.55 0.48
C PRO A 52 -6.21 7.50 0.98
N LEU A 53 -5.75 6.54 1.76
CA LEU A 53 -6.64 5.68 2.50
C LEU A 53 -7.31 6.47 3.63
N PRO A 54 -8.58 6.19 3.95
CA PRO A 54 -9.16 6.70 5.18
C PRO A 54 -8.38 6.14 6.38
N PRO A 55 -8.22 6.92 7.45
CA PRO A 55 -7.36 6.55 8.60
C PRO A 55 -7.76 5.22 9.26
N ALA A 56 -9.02 4.80 9.13
CA ALA A 56 -9.48 3.49 9.60
C ALA A 56 -8.91 2.34 8.76
N ALA A 57 -8.90 2.47 7.43
CA ALA A 57 -8.38 1.44 6.52
C ALA A 57 -6.85 1.40 6.54
N GLU A 58 -6.19 2.57 6.64
CA GLU A 58 -4.73 2.66 6.80
C GLU A 58 -4.26 1.90 8.06
N ARG A 59 -4.94 2.11 9.20
CA ARG A 59 -4.64 1.38 10.44
C ARG A 59 -4.83 -0.12 10.28
N GLN A 60 -5.94 -0.54 9.67
CA GLN A 60 -6.22 -1.95 9.47
C GLN A 60 -5.15 -2.65 8.59
N GLU A 61 -4.70 -2.00 7.51
CA GLU A 61 -3.65 -2.58 6.66
C GLU A 61 -2.29 -2.55 7.37
N ALA A 62 -1.98 -1.49 8.12
CA ALA A 62 -0.77 -1.43 8.94
C ALA A 62 -0.76 -2.56 9.99
N GLU A 63 -1.88 -2.82 10.65
CA GLU A 63 -2.03 -3.93 11.59
C GLU A 63 -1.85 -5.29 10.92
N ARG A 64 -2.44 -5.48 9.74
CA ARG A 64 -2.27 -6.70 8.96
C ARG A 64 -0.81 -6.89 8.53
N HIS A 65 -0.14 -5.83 8.05
CA HIS A 65 1.25 -5.87 7.66
C HIS A 65 2.17 -6.19 8.85
N ILE A 66 1.90 -5.61 10.02
CA ILE A 66 2.62 -5.92 11.27
C ILE A 66 2.39 -7.38 11.67
N GLN A 67 1.18 -7.91 11.51
CA GLN A 67 0.90 -9.33 11.79
C GLN A 67 1.64 -10.24 10.81
N GLU A 68 1.68 -9.90 9.52
CA GLU A 68 2.42 -10.64 8.50
C GLU A 68 3.92 -10.65 8.79
N LEU A 69 4.50 -9.49 9.14
CA LEU A 69 5.89 -9.38 9.56
C LEU A 69 6.18 -10.17 10.85
N ARG A 70 5.24 -10.21 11.80
CA ARG A 70 5.36 -11.03 13.00
C ARG A 70 5.28 -12.52 12.67
N ALA A 71 4.38 -12.94 11.80
CA ALA A 71 4.26 -14.32 11.35
C ALA A 71 5.52 -14.77 10.59
N ALA A 72 6.05 -13.91 9.72
CA ALA A 72 7.30 -14.17 8.99
C ALA A 72 8.51 -14.27 9.94
N GLN A 73 8.60 -13.42 10.97
CA GLN A 73 9.67 -13.50 11.99
C GLN A 73 9.50 -14.68 12.95
N ALA A 74 8.27 -15.08 13.26
CA ALA A 74 8.00 -16.25 14.10
C ALA A 74 8.34 -17.57 13.38
N HIS A 75 8.44 -17.55 12.05
CA HIS A 75 8.86 -18.70 11.23
C HIS A 75 10.38 -18.73 10.95
N ILE A 76 11.20 -18.18 11.85
CA ILE A 76 12.63 -18.54 11.87
C ILE A 76 12.73 -19.82 12.70
N PRO A 77 12.84 -21.03 12.11
CA PRO A 77 13.27 -22.19 12.86
C PRO A 77 14.68 -21.87 13.37
N MET A 78 14.79 -21.68 14.68
CA MET A 78 16.07 -21.82 15.39
C MET A 78 16.44 -23.31 15.34
N ASP A 79 16.97 -23.75 14.20
CA ASP A 79 17.73 -24.99 14.11
C ASP A 79 19.13 -24.67 14.66
N TYR A 80 19.34 -25.04 15.92
CA TYR A 80 20.62 -25.02 16.62
C TYR A 80 21.27 -26.41 16.56
#